data_AF-A0A067CKK7-F1
#
_entry.id   AF-A0A067CKK7-F1
#
_cell.length_a   1.000
_cell.length_b   1.000
_cell.length_c   1.000
_cell.angle_alpha   90.00
_cell.angle_beta   90.00
_cell.angle_gamma   90.00
#
_symmetry.space_group_name_H-M   'P 1'
#
loop_
_entity.id
_entity.type
_entity.pdbx_description
1 polymer ?
#
loop_
_entity_poly.entity_id
_entity_poly.type
_entity_poly.pdbx_seq_one_letter_code
_entity_poly.pdbx_strand_id
1 'polypeptide(L)'
;MVQTTLYLSRLVWFAYAALSLLNVQLKRCHLEHRFKAVDPTMVAIAVTIYSFALSWAGQNVPLLIELFQWLYRLPVSASRQSEELELILGCSVFTLMVTIGPVTYGVFAMCLESVLPPRAGHPYHAPSYTNMKNRVLYTLLHHCGCSKQNEQARVSLGGAVHEVLTQHPRDKRCVTMSWRATDCFVLCYNENRVLDTTLRLSLVASVDRTRRAKRDVAPDVTSEPSVYVVNQLERHPGPWDSDSSPYYFVHPATGPSAWCL
;
A
#
# COMPACT_ATOMS: atom_id res chain seq x y z
N MET A 1 -14.19 -10.05 -25.58
CA MET A 1 -13.99 -9.11 -24.45
C MET A 1 -13.33 -9.76 -23.24
N VAL A 2 -13.87 -10.83 -22.64
CA VAL A 2 -13.28 -11.45 -21.43
C VAL A 2 -11.82 -11.89 -21.60
N GLN A 3 -11.48 -12.55 -22.72
CA GLN A 3 -10.10 -12.96 -23.01
C GLN A 3 -9.14 -11.77 -23.11
N THR A 4 -9.57 -10.69 -23.76
CA THR A 4 -8.81 -9.43 -23.86
C THR A 4 -8.60 -8.81 -22.48
N THR A 5 -9.63 -8.79 -21.62
CA THR A 5 -9.53 -8.29 -20.24
C THR A 5 -8.56 -9.12 -19.39
N LEU A 6 -8.64 -10.46 -19.48
CA LEU A 6 -7.72 -11.35 -18.77
C LEU A 6 -6.28 -11.18 -19.26
N TYR A 7 -6.07 -10.99 -20.56
CA TYR A 7 -4.76 -10.72 -21.12
C TYR A 7 -4.20 -9.38 -20.64
N LEU A 8 -5.01 -8.32 -20.68
CA LEU A 8 -4.63 -6.97 -20.27
C LEU A 8 -4.37 -6.86 -18.75
N SER A 9 -4.95 -7.75 -17.93
CA SER A 9 -4.67 -7.84 -16.48
C SER A 9 -3.17 -8.01 -16.17
N ARG A 10 -2.39 -8.56 -17.10
CA ARG A 10 -0.93 -8.69 -16.94
C ARG A 10 -0.22 -7.35 -16.77
N LEU A 11 -0.78 -6.27 -17.29
CA LEU A 11 -0.24 -4.92 -17.13
C LEU A 11 -0.26 -4.44 -15.68
N VAL A 12 -1.20 -4.95 -14.87
CA VAL A 12 -1.24 -4.67 -13.44
C VAL A 12 -0.01 -5.25 -12.73
N TRP A 13 0.47 -6.43 -13.13
CA TRP A 13 1.69 -7.01 -12.57
C TRP A 13 2.92 -6.15 -12.88
N PHE A 14 3.04 -5.60 -14.09
CA PHE A 14 4.12 -4.67 -14.41
C PHE A 14 4.05 -3.39 -13.56
N ALA A 15 2.85 -2.87 -13.29
CA ALA A 15 2.69 -1.73 -12.39
C ALA A 15 3.12 -2.07 -10.95
N TYR A 16 2.76 -3.24 -10.44
CA TYR A 16 3.20 -3.69 -9.12
C TYR A 16 4.71 -3.94 -9.06
N ALA A 17 5.31 -4.49 -10.11
CA ALA A 17 6.74 -4.65 -10.24
C ALA A 17 7.46 -3.29 -10.22
N ALA A 18 6.96 -2.31 -11.00
CA ALA A 18 7.49 -0.95 -11.01
C ALA A 18 7.40 -0.28 -9.62
N LEU A 19 6.27 -0.41 -8.92
CA LEU A 19 6.12 0.10 -7.55
C LEU A 19 7.04 -0.61 -6.55
N SER A 20 7.30 -1.90 -6.76
CA SER A 20 8.23 -2.68 -5.93
C SER A 20 9.68 -2.25 -6.16
N LEU A 21 10.08 -2.06 -7.42
CA LEU A 21 11.39 -1.51 -7.77
C LEU A 21 11.56 -0.10 -7.21
N LEU A 22 10.54 0.75 -7.35
CA LEU A 22 10.54 2.10 -6.79
C LEU A 22 10.69 2.07 -5.26
N ASN A 23 10.01 1.16 -4.56
CA ASN A 23 10.19 0.98 -3.12
C ASN A 23 11.65 0.66 -2.76
N VAL A 24 12.31 -0.22 -3.51
CA VAL A 24 13.75 -0.52 -3.32
C VAL A 24 14.59 0.73 -3.53
N GLN A 25 14.34 1.50 -4.59
CA GLN A 25 15.08 2.73 -4.88
C GLN A 25 14.86 3.81 -3.82
N LEU A 26 13.61 4.05 -3.40
CA LEU A 26 13.27 5.01 -2.36
C LEU A 26 13.95 4.66 -1.03
N LYS A 27 14.01 3.36 -0.69
CA LYS A 27 14.72 2.89 0.51
C LYS A 27 16.23 3.04 0.41
N ARG A 28 16.82 2.80 -0.77
CA ARG A 28 18.25 3.01 -1.02
C ARG A 28 18.63 4.49 -0.94
N CYS A 29 17.79 5.37 -1.46
CA CYS A 29 18.03 6.82 -1.47
C CYS A 29 17.53 7.54 -0.21
N HIS A 30 16.92 6.84 0.76
CA HIS A 30 16.31 7.44 1.97
C HIS A 30 15.23 8.51 1.69
N LEU A 31 14.52 8.35 0.57
CA LEU A 31 13.46 9.26 0.11
C LEU A 31 12.05 8.72 0.40
N GLU A 32 11.90 7.89 1.44
CA GLU A 32 10.63 7.23 1.75
C GLU A 32 9.51 8.23 2.10
N HIS A 33 9.89 9.41 2.60
CA HIS A 33 8.96 10.49 2.92
C HIS A 33 8.46 11.25 1.67
N ARG A 34 9.09 11.07 0.49
CA ARG A 34 8.73 11.77 -0.75
C ARG A 34 7.67 11.04 -1.58
N PHE A 35 7.19 9.89 -1.11
CA PHE A 35 6.23 9.08 -1.84
C PHE A 35 5.05 8.70 -0.97
N LYS A 36 3.84 8.94 -1.49
CA LYS A 36 2.62 8.51 -0.82
C LYS A 36 2.22 7.11 -1.26
N ALA A 37 1.98 6.23 -0.29
CA ALA A 37 1.51 4.88 -0.55
C ALA A 37 0.17 4.88 -1.33
N VAL A 38 0.14 4.14 -2.43
CA VAL A 38 -1.05 4.00 -3.28
C VAL A 38 -1.82 2.73 -2.90
N ASP A 39 -3.15 2.77 -2.99
CA ASP A 39 -3.99 1.57 -2.81
C ASP A 39 -3.80 0.62 -4.01
N PRO A 40 -3.37 -0.64 -3.82
CA PRO A 40 -3.21 -1.60 -4.92
C PRO A 40 -4.47 -1.77 -5.76
N THR A 41 -5.66 -1.69 -5.14
CA THR A 41 -6.94 -1.80 -5.85
C THR A 41 -7.14 -0.62 -6.80
N MET A 42 -6.79 0.60 -6.37
CA MET A 42 -6.86 1.79 -7.20
C MET A 42 -5.87 1.72 -8.36
N VAL A 43 -4.66 1.18 -8.12
CA VAL A 43 -3.67 0.94 -9.18
C VAL A 43 -4.24 -0.01 -10.22
N ALA A 44 -4.81 -1.15 -9.81
CA ALA A 44 -5.39 -2.12 -10.74
C ALA A 44 -6.52 -1.52 -11.60
N ILE A 45 -7.44 -0.77 -10.99
CA ILE A 45 -8.53 -0.10 -11.70
C ILE A 45 -7.96 0.94 -12.69
N ALA A 46 -7.07 1.81 -12.22
CA ALA A 46 -6.52 2.89 -13.04
C ALA A 46 -5.70 2.34 -14.21
N VAL A 47 -4.85 1.33 -13.98
CA VAL A 47 -4.06 0.66 -15.04
C VAL A 47 -4.99 0.01 -16.06
N THR A 48 -6.10 -0.61 -15.62
CA THR A 48 -7.06 -1.24 -16.55
C THR A 48 -7.69 -0.19 -17.48
N ILE A 49 -8.16 0.93 -16.92
CA ILE A 49 -8.77 2.02 -17.69
C ILE A 49 -7.73 2.67 -18.61
N TYR A 50 -6.56 3.00 -18.07
CA TYR A 50 -5.49 3.67 -18.80
C TYR A 50 -4.94 2.82 -19.94
N SER A 51 -4.78 1.51 -19.72
CA SER A 51 -4.30 0.58 -20.76
C SER A 51 -5.27 0.49 -21.93
N PHE A 52 -6.58 0.49 -21.66
CA PHE A 52 -7.59 0.52 -22.71
C PHE A 52 -7.55 1.84 -23.49
N ALA A 53 -7.50 2.98 -22.79
CA ALA A 53 -7.41 4.30 -23.41
C ALA A 53 -6.13 4.44 -24.26
N LEU A 54 -4.99 3.99 -23.75
CA LEU A 54 -3.71 4.04 -24.45
C LEU A 54 -3.70 3.11 -25.67
N SER A 55 -4.29 1.91 -25.56
CA SER A 55 -4.43 1.00 -26.70
C SER A 55 -5.33 1.58 -27.78
N TRP A 56 -6.45 2.21 -27.41
CA TRP A 56 -7.32 2.89 -28.35
C TRP A 56 -6.60 4.09 -29.01
N ALA A 57 -5.91 4.90 -28.22
CA ALA A 57 -5.14 6.03 -28.72
C ALA A 57 -4.00 5.58 -29.65
N GLY A 58 -3.34 4.46 -29.34
CA GLY A 58 -2.31 3.85 -30.19
C GLY A 58 -2.78 3.42 -31.58
N GLN A 59 -4.10 3.31 -31.79
CA GLN A 59 -4.71 2.93 -33.06
C GLN A 59 -5.43 4.09 -33.77
N ASN A 60 -5.75 5.17 -33.05
CA ASN A 60 -6.58 6.26 -33.57
C ASN A 60 -5.86 7.62 -33.59
N VAL A 61 -4.81 7.80 -32.79
CA VAL A 61 -4.06 9.06 -32.71
C VAL A 61 -2.82 8.98 -33.61
N PRO A 62 -2.71 9.82 -34.67
CA PRO A 62 -1.63 9.73 -35.64
C PRO A 62 -0.22 9.74 -35.03
N LEU A 63 0.01 10.62 -34.05
CA LEU A 63 1.30 10.73 -33.36
C LEU A 63 1.70 9.43 -32.65
N LEU A 64 0.76 8.75 -32.00
CA LEU A 64 1.04 7.49 -31.31
C LEU A 64 1.24 6.34 -32.32
N ILE A 65 0.48 6.32 -33.40
CA ILE A 65 0.65 5.36 -34.49
C ILE A 65 2.05 5.49 -35.09
N GLU A 66 2.48 6.71 -35.44
CA GLU A 66 3.82 6.98 -35.98
C GLU A 66 4.91 6.59 -34.99
N LEU A 67 4.77 6.94 -33.71
CA LEU A 67 5.71 6.55 -32.66
C LEU A 67 5.86 5.03 -32.57
N PHE A 68 4.74 4.28 -32.50
CA PHE A 68 4.80 2.82 -32.39
C PHE A 68 5.33 2.18 -33.68
N GLN A 69 4.93 2.65 -34.86
CA GLN A 69 5.49 2.16 -36.13
C GLN A 69 7.00 2.43 -36.24
N TRP A 70 7.45 3.59 -35.79
CA TRP A 70 8.87 3.92 -35.72
C TRP A 70 9.61 2.96 -34.78
N LEU A 71 9.08 2.73 -33.58
CA LEU A 71 9.65 1.77 -32.62
C LEU A 71 9.73 0.35 -33.18
N TYR A 72 8.69 -0.11 -33.88
CA TYR A 72 8.64 -1.46 -34.47
C TYR A 72 9.62 -1.66 -35.63
N ARG A 73 10.02 -0.58 -36.31
CA ARG A 73 10.97 -0.62 -37.45
C ARG A 73 12.42 -0.39 -37.05
N LEU A 74 12.66 0.28 -35.92
CA LEU A 74 13.99 0.68 -35.46
C LEU A 74 15.03 -0.45 -35.39
N PRO A 75 14.71 -1.65 -34.87
CA PRO A 75 15.67 -2.76 -34.79
C PRO A 75 15.63 -3.66 -36.04
N VAL A 76 14.75 -3.39 -37.00
CA VAL A 76 14.56 -4.20 -38.22
C VAL A 76 15.42 -3.64 -39.35
N SER A 77 16.27 -4.49 -39.91
CA SER A 77 17.12 -4.16 -41.07
C SER A 77 16.27 -3.70 -42.27
N ALA A 78 16.74 -2.69 -43.01
CA ALA A 78 16.02 -2.05 -44.10
C ALA A 78 15.51 -3.02 -45.19
N SER A 79 16.14 -4.18 -45.35
CA SER A 79 15.73 -5.20 -46.32
C SER A 79 14.52 -6.04 -45.89
N ARG A 80 14.12 -6.02 -44.62
CA ARG A 80 13.02 -6.87 -44.07
C ARG A 80 11.87 -6.09 -43.46
N GLN A 81 11.88 -4.76 -43.58
CA GLN A 81 10.88 -3.88 -42.93
C GLN A 81 9.44 -4.07 -43.42
N SER A 82 9.22 -4.69 -44.58
CA SER A 82 7.89 -5.03 -45.10
C SER A 82 7.36 -6.38 -44.62
N GLU A 83 8.20 -7.23 -44.04
CA GLU A 83 7.88 -8.62 -43.71
C GLU A 83 7.95 -8.90 -42.20
N GLU A 84 8.80 -8.18 -41.48
CA GLU A 84 9.05 -8.40 -40.05
C GLU A 84 8.69 -7.15 -39.23
N LEU A 85 8.00 -7.35 -38.10
CA LEU A 85 7.79 -6.36 -37.07
C LEU A 85 8.49 -6.81 -35.79
N GLU A 86 9.26 -5.91 -35.18
CA GLU A 86 9.87 -6.15 -33.88
C GLU A 86 8.96 -5.59 -32.79
N LEU A 87 8.54 -6.43 -31.84
CA LEU A 87 7.54 -6.04 -30.84
C LEU A 87 8.15 -5.65 -29.49
N ILE A 88 9.37 -6.08 -29.16
CA ILE A 88 9.95 -5.91 -27.81
C ILE A 88 10.06 -4.43 -27.48
N LEU A 89 10.58 -3.59 -28.38
CA LEU A 89 10.73 -2.16 -28.11
C LEU A 89 9.39 -1.46 -27.91
N GLY A 90 8.43 -1.70 -28.83
CA GLY A 90 7.10 -1.09 -28.73
C GLY A 90 6.33 -1.58 -27.49
N CYS A 91 6.37 -2.88 -27.18
CA CYS A 91 5.79 -3.42 -25.95
C CYS A 91 6.45 -2.87 -24.68
N SER A 92 7.76 -2.66 -24.70
CA SER A 92 8.50 -2.07 -23.57
C SER A 92 8.07 -0.62 -23.33
N VAL A 93 8.02 0.21 -24.39
CA VAL A 93 7.55 1.60 -24.29
C VAL A 93 6.09 1.67 -23.85
N PHE A 94 5.23 0.82 -24.41
CA PHE A 94 3.83 0.73 -23.97
C PHE A 94 3.72 0.38 -22.48
N THR A 95 4.49 -0.60 -22.02
CA THR A 95 4.52 -0.99 -20.60
C THR A 95 5.05 0.14 -19.72
N LEU A 96 6.09 0.86 -20.15
CA LEU A 96 6.60 2.04 -19.44
C LEU A 96 5.54 3.14 -19.32
N MET A 97 4.83 3.45 -20.41
CA MET A 97 3.72 4.42 -20.37
C MET A 97 2.64 4.00 -19.37
N VAL A 98 2.27 2.71 -19.33
CA VAL A 98 1.25 2.22 -18.38
C VAL A 98 1.75 2.29 -16.93
N THR A 99 3.01 1.94 -16.68
CA THR A 99 3.57 1.88 -15.32
C THR A 99 3.95 3.24 -14.74
N ILE A 100 4.17 4.26 -15.59
CA ILE A 100 4.49 5.61 -15.11
C ILE A 100 3.32 6.26 -14.37
N GLY A 101 2.08 5.94 -14.74
CA GLY A 101 0.86 6.50 -14.14
C GLY A 101 0.76 6.34 -12.61
N PRO A 102 0.80 5.10 -12.06
CA PRO A 102 0.74 4.91 -10.61
C PRO A 102 1.96 5.50 -9.87
N VAL A 103 3.12 5.56 -10.52
CA VAL A 103 4.33 6.17 -9.95
C VAL A 103 4.17 7.69 -9.84
N THR A 104 3.76 8.35 -10.91
CA THR A 104 3.57 9.81 -10.91
C THR A 104 2.43 10.21 -9.98
N TYR A 105 1.37 9.41 -9.88
CA TYR A 105 0.29 9.65 -8.92
C TYR A 105 0.80 9.69 -7.47
N GLY A 106 1.64 8.73 -7.05
CA GLY A 106 2.16 8.69 -5.68
C GLY A 106 3.05 9.88 -5.33
N VAL A 107 3.82 10.40 -6.30
CA VAL A 107 4.64 11.62 -6.15
C VAL A 107 3.75 12.86 -6.16
N PHE A 108 2.81 12.95 -7.10
CA PHE A 108 1.90 14.07 -7.23
C PHE A 108 1.00 14.22 -6.00
N ALA A 109 0.46 13.13 -5.48
CA ALA A 109 -0.36 13.13 -4.27
C ALA A 109 0.42 13.64 -3.04
N MET A 110 1.72 13.33 -2.95
CA MET A 110 2.59 13.86 -1.91
C MET A 110 2.81 15.37 -2.08
N CYS A 111 3.09 15.83 -3.31
CA CYS A 111 3.23 17.25 -3.62
C CYS A 111 1.95 18.02 -3.26
N LEU A 112 0.79 17.46 -3.61
CA LEU A 112 -0.51 18.06 -3.30
C LEU A 112 -0.74 18.18 -1.79
N GLU A 113 -0.36 17.17 -1.00
CA GLU A 113 -0.46 17.23 0.47
C GLU A 113 0.52 18.19 1.12
N SER A 114 1.66 18.47 0.48
CA SER A 114 2.59 19.49 0.97
C SER A 114 2.08 20.92 0.74
N VAL A 115 1.16 21.12 -0.21
CA VAL A 115 0.59 22.43 -0.57
C VAL A 115 -0.78 22.65 0.08
N LEU A 116 -1.59 21.60 0.22
CA LEU A 116 -2.91 21.67 0.83
C LEU A 116 -2.81 21.79 2.36
N PRO A 117 -3.77 22.47 3.01
CA PRO A 117 -3.81 22.52 4.46
C PRO A 117 -3.92 21.11 5.06
N PRO A 118 -3.28 20.86 6.21
CA PRO A 118 -3.33 19.56 6.86
C PRO A 118 -4.78 19.18 7.13
N ARG A 119 -5.21 18.05 6.56
CA ARG A 119 -6.53 17.50 6.84
C ARG A 119 -6.58 17.05 8.30
N ALA A 120 -7.71 17.29 8.97
CA ALA A 120 -7.96 16.72 10.29
C ALA A 120 -7.64 15.23 10.27
N GLY A 121 -6.75 14.82 11.17
CA GLY A 121 -6.25 13.44 11.21
C GLY A 121 -7.40 12.47 11.43
N HIS A 122 -7.54 11.48 10.56
CA HIS A 122 -8.46 10.38 10.82
C HIS A 122 -7.85 9.46 11.88
N PRO A 123 -8.64 8.98 12.86
CA PRO A 123 -8.14 8.04 13.85
C PRO A 123 -7.66 6.76 13.15
N TYR A 124 -6.45 6.31 13.46
CA TYR A 124 -5.86 5.12 12.82
C TYR A 124 -6.60 3.82 13.19
N HIS A 125 -7.30 3.78 14.32
CA HIS A 125 -8.17 2.65 14.69
C HIS A 125 -9.49 2.62 13.91
N ALA A 126 -9.91 3.75 13.32
CA ALA A 126 -11.24 3.86 12.73
C ALA A 126 -11.40 2.95 11.48
N PRO A 127 -12.57 2.33 11.29
CA PRO A 127 -12.89 1.56 10.07
C PRO A 127 -12.80 2.40 8.79
N SER A 128 -13.01 3.72 8.91
CA SER A 128 -12.85 4.66 7.80
C SER A 128 -11.40 4.76 7.33
N TYR A 129 -10.39 4.49 8.19
CA TYR A 129 -8.97 4.51 7.82
C TYR A 129 -8.54 3.20 7.13
N THR A 130 -9.27 2.79 6.09
CA THR A 130 -9.02 1.57 5.31
C THR A 130 -8.91 1.86 3.81
N ASN A 131 -8.49 0.85 3.03
CA ASN A 131 -8.39 0.92 1.57
C ASN A 131 -9.78 1.01 0.92
N MET A 132 -9.85 1.53 -0.31
CA MET A 132 -11.10 1.79 -1.04
C MET A 132 -11.96 0.53 -1.15
N LYS A 133 -11.33 -0.61 -1.48
CA LYS A 133 -12.03 -1.90 -1.57
C LYS A 133 -12.82 -2.23 -0.30
N ASN A 134 -12.18 -2.06 0.86
CA ASN A 134 -12.81 -2.39 2.14
C ASN A 134 -13.92 -1.39 2.47
N ARG A 135 -13.71 -0.10 2.17
CA ARG A 135 -14.76 0.92 2.31
C ARG A 135 -16.01 0.58 1.49
N VAL A 136 -15.82 0.24 0.21
CA VAL A 136 -16.94 -0.17 -0.67
C VAL A 136 -17.63 -1.40 -0.12
N LEU A 137 -16.87 -2.42 0.30
CA LEU A 137 -17.45 -3.63 0.89
C LEU A 137 -18.28 -3.31 2.13
N TYR A 138 -17.77 -2.51 3.07
CA TYR A 138 -18.51 -2.12 4.26
C TYR A 138 -19.75 -1.30 3.93
N THR A 139 -19.67 -0.38 2.97
CA THR A 139 -20.83 0.39 2.49
C THR A 139 -21.90 -0.53 1.88
N LEU A 140 -21.50 -1.53 1.10
CA LEU A 140 -22.43 -2.50 0.50
C LEU A 140 -23.08 -3.38 1.56
N LEU A 141 -22.29 -3.95 2.47
CA LEU A 141 -22.83 -4.77 3.55
C LEU A 141 -23.77 -3.98 4.47
N HIS A 142 -23.50 -2.69 4.66
CA HIS A 142 -24.40 -1.77 5.36
C HIS A 142 -25.71 -1.58 4.59
N HIS A 143 -25.66 -1.27 3.29
CA HIS A 143 -26.87 -1.07 2.49
C HIS A 143 -27.72 -2.34 2.36
N CYS A 144 -27.10 -3.51 2.35
CA CYS A 144 -27.81 -4.79 2.32
C CYS A 144 -28.40 -5.20 3.69
N GLY A 145 -28.22 -4.40 4.75
CA GLY A 145 -28.67 -4.73 6.10
C GLY A 145 -27.91 -5.90 6.74
N CYS A 146 -26.82 -6.35 6.12
CA CYS A 146 -26.03 -7.51 6.56
C CYS A 146 -24.94 -7.14 7.58
N SER A 147 -24.71 -5.86 7.84
CA SER A 147 -23.64 -5.41 8.74
C SER A 147 -24.16 -4.60 9.92
N LYS A 148 -23.82 -5.07 11.13
CA LYS A 148 -23.95 -4.32 12.39
C LYS A 148 -22.72 -3.45 12.70
N GLN A 149 -21.76 -3.31 11.77
CA GLN A 149 -20.52 -2.55 12.01
C GLN A 149 -20.72 -1.05 12.23
N ASN A 150 -21.93 -0.52 12.02
CA ASN A 150 -22.25 0.86 12.34
C ASN A 150 -22.67 1.06 13.81
N GLU A 151 -22.78 -0.02 14.59
CA GLU A 151 -22.82 0.11 16.06
C GLU A 151 -21.53 0.79 16.50
N GLN A 152 -21.64 1.95 17.13
CA GLN A 152 -20.49 2.63 17.70
C GLN A 152 -20.05 1.81 18.91
N ALA A 153 -18.93 1.09 18.75
CA ALA A 153 -18.29 0.45 19.89
C ALA A 153 -17.98 1.51 20.96
N ARG A 154 -18.19 1.15 22.22
CA ARG A 154 -17.85 2.01 23.36
C ARG A 154 -16.36 2.34 23.37
N VAL A 155 -15.52 1.39 22.96
CA VAL A 155 -14.07 1.55 22.87
C VAL A 155 -13.56 1.06 21.52
N SER A 156 -12.69 1.84 20.88
CA SER A 156 -11.97 1.42 19.67
C SER A 156 -10.46 1.50 19.90
N LEU A 157 -9.80 0.36 19.78
CA LEU A 157 -8.35 0.22 20.02
C LEU A 157 -7.64 -0.20 18.73
N GLY A 158 -6.38 0.22 18.60
CA GLY A 158 -5.50 -0.19 17.50
C GLY A 158 -5.03 0.94 16.62
N GLY A 159 -4.43 0.58 15.48
CA GLY A 159 -3.87 1.56 14.56
C GLY A 159 -2.53 2.17 15.01
N ALA A 160 -2.02 1.84 16.19
CA ALA A 160 -0.71 2.29 16.67
C ALA A 160 0.44 1.98 15.68
N VAL A 161 0.37 0.84 14.99
CA VAL A 161 1.31 0.51 13.90
C VAL A 161 1.25 1.56 12.79
N HIS A 162 0.05 1.96 12.35
CA HIS A 162 -0.09 2.96 11.29
C HIS A 162 0.32 4.36 11.74
N GLU A 163 0.08 4.70 13.00
CA GLU A 163 0.56 5.94 13.61
C GLU A 163 2.09 6.01 13.56
N VAL A 164 2.77 4.98 14.06
CA VAL A 164 4.23 4.90 14.06
C VAL A 164 4.80 4.88 12.64
N LEU A 165 4.17 4.14 11.72
CA LEU A 165 4.61 4.11 10.32
C LEU A 165 4.36 5.43 9.59
N THR A 166 3.44 6.27 10.06
CA THR A 166 3.22 7.62 9.51
C THR A 166 4.30 8.58 10.00
N GLN A 167 4.70 8.48 11.27
CA GLN A 167 5.82 9.24 11.84
C GLN A 167 7.18 8.78 11.30
N HIS A 168 7.33 7.47 11.07
CA HIS A 168 8.57 6.85 10.60
C HIS A 168 8.33 6.05 9.30
N PRO A 169 8.21 6.72 8.13
CA PRO A 169 7.98 6.04 6.85
C PRO A 169 9.05 5.01 6.48
N ARG A 170 10.27 5.17 7.03
CA ARG A 170 11.42 4.28 6.85
C ARG A 170 11.20 2.86 7.38
N ASP A 171 10.31 2.72 8.36
CA ASP A 171 9.99 1.46 9.02
C ASP A 171 8.91 0.67 8.26
N LYS A 172 8.32 1.25 7.21
CA LYS A 172 7.37 0.53 6.34
C LYS A 172 8.12 -0.54 5.56
N ARG A 173 7.57 -1.76 5.47
CA ARG A 173 8.09 -2.82 4.59
C ARG A 173 8.02 -2.39 3.12
N CYS A 174 6.90 -1.82 2.72
CA CYS A 174 6.69 -1.21 1.40
C CYS A 174 6.10 0.19 1.56
N VAL A 175 6.79 1.19 1.02
CA VAL A 175 6.40 2.61 1.08
C VAL A 175 5.43 2.96 -0.05
N THR A 176 5.55 2.29 -1.19
CA THR A 176 4.79 2.62 -2.40
C THR A 176 3.37 2.07 -2.41
N MET A 177 3.08 1.04 -1.61
CA MET A 177 1.78 0.36 -1.57
C MET A 177 1.18 0.36 -0.17
N SER A 178 -0.12 0.63 -0.08
CA SER A 178 -0.87 0.63 1.18
C SER A 178 -1.19 -0.79 1.67
N TRP A 179 -0.72 -1.13 2.86
CA TRP A 179 -0.99 -2.41 3.53
C TRP A 179 -2.28 -2.43 4.36
N ARG A 180 -3.05 -1.33 4.39
CA ARG A 180 -4.26 -1.22 5.22
C ARG A 180 -5.35 -2.25 4.89
N ALA A 181 -5.33 -2.86 3.71
CA ALA A 181 -6.28 -3.92 3.35
C ALA A 181 -5.99 -5.26 4.03
N THR A 182 -4.81 -5.46 4.62
CA THR A 182 -4.45 -6.71 5.33
C THR A 182 -4.81 -6.66 6.82
N ASP A 183 -5.37 -5.55 7.30
CA ASP A 183 -5.78 -5.42 8.68
C ASP A 183 -7.07 -6.20 8.95
N CYS A 184 -7.18 -6.74 10.15
CA CYS A 184 -8.37 -7.42 10.64
C CYS A 184 -9.04 -6.58 11.72
N PHE A 185 -10.37 -6.58 11.74
CA PHE A 185 -11.17 -5.94 12.79
C PHE A 185 -11.87 -7.02 13.60
N VAL A 186 -11.62 -7.03 14.90
CA VAL A 186 -12.30 -7.92 15.85
C VAL A 186 -13.37 -7.11 16.56
N LEU A 187 -14.60 -7.63 16.55
CA LEU A 187 -15.76 -7.02 17.17
C LEU A 187 -16.09 -7.80 18.44
N CYS A 188 -15.94 -7.16 19.60
CA CYS A 188 -16.16 -7.76 20.91
C CYS A 188 -17.54 -7.34 21.41
N TYR A 189 -18.45 -8.32 21.48
CA TYR A 189 -19.79 -8.13 22.03
C TYR A 189 -19.81 -8.54 23.50
N ASN A 190 -20.50 -7.76 24.33
CA ASN A 190 -20.74 -8.13 25.72
C ASN A 190 -21.81 -9.22 25.85
N GLU A 191 -22.07 -9.68 27.08
CA GLU A 191 -23.08 -10.70 27.40
C GLU A 191 -24.48 -10.34 26.85
N ASN A 192 -24.80 -9.05 26.79
CA ASN A 192 -26.06 -8.51 26.26
C ASN A 192 -26.08 -8.37 24.72
N ARG A 193 -25.08 -8.92 24.02
CA ARG A 193 -24.90 -8.82 22.55
C ARG A 193 -24.80 -7.38 22.02
N VAL A 194 -24.38 -6.43 22.86
CA VAL A 194 -24.07 -5.05 22.45
C VAL A 194 -22.58 -4.96 22.14
N LEU A 195 -22.23 -4.29 21.04
CA LEU A 195 -20.83 -4.07 20.68
C LEU A 195 -20.15 -3.18 21.72
N ASP A 196 -19.21 -3.76 22.48
CA ASP A 196 -18.48 -3.04 23.52
C ASP A 196 -17.15 -2.51 22.99
N THR A 197 -16.34 -3.38 22.40
CA THR A 197 -14.97 -3.03 21.98
C THR A 197 -14.71 -3.44 20.53
N THR A 198 -14.04 -2.58 19.76
CA THR A 198 -13.51 -2.91 18.42
C THR A 198 -11.99 -2.83 18.41
N LEU A 199 -11.34 -3.92 18.01
CA LEU A 199 -9.89 -4.02 17.94
C LEU A 199 -9.44 -4.06 16.47
N ARG A 200 -8.55 -3.15 16.07
CA ARG A 200 -7.86 -3.21 14.77
C ARG A 200 -6.52 -3.89 14.91
N LEU A 201 -6.40 -5.07 14.33
CA LEU A 201 -5.18 -5.86 14.23
C LEU A 201 -4.46 -5.57 12.92
N SER A 202 -3.18 -5.23 13.00
CA SER A 202 -2.34 -5.00 11.82
C SER A 202 -1.29 -6.08 11.66
N LEU A 203 -1.08 -6.49 10.41
CA LEU A 203 -0.11 -7.54 10.10
C LEU A 203 1.31 -7.03 10.35
N VAL A 204 2.05 -7.72 11.20
CA VAL A 204 3.41 -7.32 11.57
C VAL A 204 4.37 -7.34 10.38
N ALA A 205 4.07 -8.09 9.32
CA ALA A 205 4.81 -8.09 8.06
C ALA A 205 4.82 -6.72 7.35
N SER A 206 3.93 -5.80 7.72
CA SER A 206 3.93 -4.42 7.21
C SER A 206 5.10 -3.57 7.74
N VAL A 207 5.79 -4.03 8.80
CA VAL A 207 6.93 -3.36 9.43
C VAL A 207 8.25 -4.00 8.97
N ASP A 208 9.23 -3.18 8.59
CA ASP A 208 10.57 -3.63 8.19
C ASP A 208 11.46 -3.92 9.40
N ARG A 209 11.32 -5.13 9.96
CA ARG A 209 12.07 -5.59 11.13
C ARG A 209 13.59 -5.58 10.92
N THR A 210 14.05 -5.92 9.71
CA THR A 210 15.48 -6.01 9.35
C THR A 210 16.21 -4.68 9.52
N ARG A 211 15.59 -3.61 9.04
CA ARG A 211 16.18 -2.27 9.13
C ARG A 211 16.09 -1.70 10.54
N ARG A 212 15.04 -2.07 11.26
CA ARG A 212 14.85 -1.71 12.67
C ARG A 212 15.89 -2.38 13.57
N ALA A 213 16.15 -3.68 13.38
CA ALA A 213 17.18 -4.43 14.10
C ALA A 213 18.60 -3.88 13.86
N LYS A 214 18.83 -3.20 12.72
CA LYS A 214 20.11 -2.58 12.37
C LYS A 214 20.34 -1.20 13.01
N ARG A 215 19.32 -0.61 13.67
CA ARG A 215 19.33 0.76 14.22
C ARG A 215 19.48 0.79 15.76
N ASP A 216 19.91 -0.32 16.36
CA ASP A 216 20.27 -0.55 17.77
C ASP A 216 19.29 -1.33 18.65
N VAL A 217 19.92 -2.15 19.52
CA VAL A 217 19.42 -3.09 20.55
C VAL A 217 18.44 -4.12 19.98
N ALA A 218 18.93 -5.34 19.78
CA ALA A 218 18.04 -6.50 19.69
C ALA A 218 17.06 -6.39 20.86
N PRO A 219 15.73 -6.45 20.63
CA PRO A 219 14.78 -6.42 21.74
C PRO A 219 15.29 -7.42 22.76
N ASP A 220 15.41 -7.00 24.03
CA ASP A 220 15.90 -7.86 25.10
C ASP A 220 15.21 -9.21 24.91
N VAL A 221 15.99 -10.20 24.46
CA VAL A 221 15.42 -11.46 24.00
C VAL A 221 15.06 -12.14 25.30
N THR A 222 13.88 -11.80 25.82
CA THR A 222 13.28 -12.51 26.92
C THR A 222 13.26 -13.96 26.47
N SER A 223 14.09 -14.75 27.14
CA SER A 223 14.31 -16.16 26.86
C SER A 223 13.04 -16.99 27.04
N GLU A 224 12.02 -16.40 27.64
CA GLU A 224 10.71 -16.99 27.85
C GLU A 224 9.80 -16.70 26.63
N PRO A 225 9.32 -17.75 25.94
CA PRO A 225 8.34 -17.55 24.89
C PRO A 225 7.08 -16.95 25.49
N SER A 226 6.64 -15.81 24.94
CA SER A 226 5.36 -15.22 25.34
C SER A 226 4.23 -16.21 25.14
N VAL A 227 3.36 -16.29 26.14
CA VAL A 227 2.13 -17.10 26.13
C VAL A 227 1.11 -16.51 25.13
N TYR A 228 1.32 -15.28 24.66
CA TYR A 228 0.38 -14.54 23.83
C TYR A 228 0.79 -14.56 22.34
N VAL A 229 -0.19 -14.78 21.47
CA VAL A 229 0.00 -14.86 20.01
C VAL A 229 0.15 -13.46 19.37
N VAL A 230 -0.11 -12.40 20.14
CA VAL A 230 -0.08 -11.02 19.67
C VAL A 230 1.25 -10.34 19.99
N ASN A 231 1.71 -9.51 19.05
CA ASN A 231 2.87 -8.65 19.27
C ASN A 231 2.38 -7.26 19.68
N GLN A 232 3.07 -6.66 20.66
CA GLN A 232 2.82 -5.31 21.12
C GLN A 232 3.88 -4.34 20.62
N LEU A 233 3.46 -3.10 20.39
CA LEU A 233 4.34 -1.98 20.11
C LEU A 233 4.60 -1.22 21.41
N GLU A 234 5.83 -1.22 21.91
CA GLU A 234 6.21 -0.46 23.11
C GLU A 234 7.03 0.76 22.72
N ARG A 235 6.76 1.89 23.38
CA ARG A 235 7.44 3.18 23.17
C ARG A 235 8.62 3.25 24.14
N HIS A 236 9.82 3.47 23.62
CA HIS A 236 11.01 3.72 24.42
C HIS A 236 11.53 5.14 24.24
N PRO A 237 12.02 5.78 25.32
CA PRO A 237 12.78 7.02 25.21
C PRO A 237 14.01 6.77 24.33
N GLY A 238 14.36 7.76 23.50
CA GLY A 238 15.54 7.64 22.66
C GLY A 238 16.83 7.53 23.47
N PRO A 239 17.95 7.10 22.86
CA PRO A 239 19.23 6.91 23.56
C PRO A 239 19.82 8.21 24.15
N TRP A 240 19.18 9.35 23.89
CA TRP A 240 19.58 10.68 24.35
C TRP A 240 18.58 11.30 25.35
N ASP A 241 17.68 10.50 25.95
CA ASP A 241 16.61 10.94 26.87
C ASP A 241 15.71 12.07 26.33
N SER A 242 15.78 12.34 25.02
CA SER A 242 14.94 13.34 24.39
C SER A 242 13.63 12.69 23.94
N ASP A 243 12.53 13.11 24.54
CA ASP A 243 11.16 12.69 24.17
C ASP A 243 10.75 13.17 22.76
N SER A 244 11.65 13.86 22.05
CA SER A 244 11.45 14.42 20.72
C SER A 244 11.44 13.39 19.59
N SER A 245 11.94 12.17 19.80
CA SER A 245 11.88 11.08 18.80
C SER A 245 11.87 9.70 19.48
N PRO A 246 10.75 9.28 20.08
CA PRO A 246 10.67 7.97 20.71
C PRO A 246 10.88 6.84 19.70
N TYR A 247 11.57 5.79 20.13
CA TYR A 247 11.72 4.56 19.37
C TYR A 247 10.58 3.63 19.77
N TYR A 248 10.26 2.67 18.91
CA TYR A 248 9.30 1.65 19.26
C TYR A 248 9.93 0.28 19.05
N PHE A 249 9.55 -0.73 19.84
CA PHE A 249 9.91 -2.13 19.60
C PHE A 249 8.67 -2.97 19.32
N VAL A 250 8.82 -3.98 18.47
CA VAL A 250 7.78 -4.99 18.26
C VAL A 250 8.29 -6.21 18.99
N HIS A 251 7.58 -6.59 20.05
CA HIS A 251 7.92 -7.72 20.89
C HIS A 251 6.64 -8.51 21.17
N PRO A 252 6.74 -9.81 21.46
CA PRO A 252 5.60 -10.58 21.94
C PRO A 252 5.03 -9.93 23.21
N ALA A 253 3.71 -9.92 23.39
CA ALA A 253 3.12 -9.32 24.58
C ALA A 253 3.62 -10.05 25.85
N THR A 254 4.04 -9.32 26.88
CA THR A 254 4.63 -9.89 28.10
C THR A 254 3.62 -10.06 29.24
N GLY A 255 2.42 -9.50 29.08
CA GLY A 255 1.33 -9.60 30.05
C GLY A 255 -0.04 -9.41 29.39
N PRO A 256 -1.13 -9.61 30.15
CA PRO A 256 -2.48 -9.41 29.64
C PRO A 256 -2.66 -7.95 29.26
N SER A 257 -2.78 -7.70 27.95
CA SER A 257 -3.12 -6.40 27.39
C SER A 257 -4.52 -6.48 26.78
N ALA A 258 -5.08 -5.33 26.37
CA ALA A 258 -6.34 -5.30 25.62
C ALA A 258 -6.31 -6.11 24.30
N TRP A 259 -5.12 -6.62 23.93
CA TRP A 259 -4.85 -7.46 22.76
C TRP A 259 -4.80 -8.96 23.09
N CYS A 260 -4.83 -9.32 24.36
CA CYS A 260 -4.81 -10.69 24.88
C CYS A 260 -6.24 -11.08 25.28
N LEU A 261 -7.07 -11.40 24.29
CA LEU A 261 -8.38 -12.05 24.50
C LEU A 261 -8.23 -13.56 24.33
#